data_AF-A0A2I0XJB4-F1
#
_entry.id   AF-A0A2I0XJB4-F1
#
_cell.length_a   1.000
_cell.length_b   1.000
_cell.length_c   1.000
_cell.angle_alpha   90.00
_cell.angle_beta   90.00
_cell.angle_gamma   90.00
#
_symmetry.space_group_name_H-M   'P 1'
#
loop_
_entity.id
_entity.type
_entity.pdbx_description
1 polymer ?
#
loop_
_entity_poly.entity_id
_entity_poly.type
_entity_poly.pdbx_seq_one_letter_code
_entity_poly.pdbx_strand_id
1 'polypeptide(L)'
;MRFCCTTGDAMGMNMVSKGVQNVLDYIQNDFPDMDVISLSGLRTTGNFCSDKKPSAVNWILGRGKSVVCEAVIKEEVVKKVLKTSVSALVEVNTIKNLAGSAIAGALGGFNAHASNIVSAIFIATGQDPAQNVESSHCITMMEAVNDGKDLHISVTMPSIEVGTVGGGTQLASQSACLDLLGVKGACMESPGANARLLATIVAGSVLAGELSLMSALAAGQLVKSHMKYNRSCKDTSKAASN
;
A
#
# COMPACT_ATOMS: atom_id res chain seq x y z
N MET A 1 21.48 13.74 4.67
CA MET A 1 20.38 14.64 4.26
C MET A 1 19.23 13.82 3.68
N ARG A 2 17.96 14.18 3.91
CA ARG A 2 16.78 13.56 3.26
C ARG A 2 16.11 14.61 2.39
N PHE A 3 16.24 14.50 1.07
CA PHE A 3 15.63 15.43 0.14
C PHE A 3 14.17 15.05 -0.10
N CYS A 4 13.28 16.02 -0.04
CA CYS A 4 11.86 15.86 -0.30
C CYS A 4 11.47 16.78 -1.46
N CYS A 5 10.80 16.22 -2.47
CA CYS A 5 10.32 16.99 -3.62
C CYS A 5 9.07 16.34 -4.23
N THR A 6 8.34 17.13 -5.02
CA THR A 6 7.21 16.66 -5.81
C THR A 6 7.68 16.17 -7.17
N THR A 7 7.10 15.07 -7.67
CA THR A 7 7.53 14.38 -8.90
C THR A 7 6.45 14.35 -9.98
N GLY A 8 5.41 15.18 -9.84
CA GLY A 8 4.22 15.14 -10.68
C GLY A 8 3.56 13.75 -10.63
N ASP A 9 3.21 13.24 -11.80
CA ASP A 9 2.57 11.93 -11.97
C ASP A 9 3.55 10.75 -12.07
N ALA A 10 4.86 11.02 -12.06
CA ALA A 10 5.85 9.97 -11.95
C ALA A 10 6.02 9.55 -10.48
N MET A 11 6.36 8.28 -10.25
CA MET A 11 6.82 7.83 -8.93
C MET A 11 8.10 8.57 -8.54
N GLY A 12 9.01 8.78 -9.51
CA GLY A 12 9.98 9.86 -9.46
C GLY A 12 11.40 9.50 -9.00
N MET A 13 11.71 8.24 -8.66
CA MET A 13 13.04 7.84 -8.18
C MET A 13 14.22 8.35 -9.04
N ASN A 14 14.12 8.23 -10.38
CA ASN A 14 15.17 8.72 -11.29
C ASN A 14 15.26 10.25 -11.32
N MET A 15 14.11 10.93 -11.26
CA MET A 15 14.03 12.39 -11.25
C MET A 15 14.65 12.96 -9.97
N VAL A 16 14.29 12.38 -8.81
CA VAL A 16 14.84 12.79 -7.50
C VAL A 16 16.35 12.54 -7.46
N SER A 17 16.81 11.38 -7.91
CA SER A 17 18.25 11.05 -7.92
C SER A 17 19.07 12.05 -8.73
N LYS A 18 18.57 12.43 -9.92
CA LYS A 18 19.22 13.45 -10.77
C LYS A 18 19.21 14.84 -10.12
N GLY A 19 18.11 15.22 -9.48
CA GLY A 19 18.02 16.51 -8.77
C GLY A 19 18.99 16.58 -7.60
N VAL A 20 19.05 15.52 -6.79
CA VAL A 20 19.96 15.42 -5.64
C VAL A 20 21.42 15.46 -6.09
N GLN A 21 21.77 14.79 -7.19
CA GLN A 21 23.12 14.87 -7.77
C GLN A 21 23.55 16.31 -7.98
N ASN A 22 22.75 17.09 -8.71
CA ASN A 22 23.08 18.48 -9.03
C ASN A 22 23.19 19.36 -7.77
N VAL A 23 22.37 19.09 -6.75
CA VAL A 23 22.44 19.83 -5.48
C VAL A 23 23.72 19.49 -4.72
N LEU A 24 24.14 18.21 -4.71
CA LEU A 24 25.38 17.79 -4.07
C LEU A 24 26.60 18.38 -4.79
N ASP A 25 26.61 18.39 -6.12
CA ASP A 25 27.67 19.01 -6.93
C ASP A 25 27.75 20.53 -6.65
N TYR A 26 26.62 21.19 -6.45
CA TYR A 26 26.59 22.60 -6.06
C TYR A 26 27.16 22.84 -4.67
N ILE A 27 26.74 22.06 -3.66
CA ILE A 27 27.20 22.17 -2.27
C ILE A 27 28.71 21.88 -2.17
N GLN A 28 29.24 20.96 -2.98
CA GLN A 28 30.66 20.63 -2.97
C GLN A 28 31.55 21.81 -3.42
N ASN A 29 31.01 22.77 -4.18
CA ASN A 29 31.75 24.00 -4.51
C ASN A 29 31.96 24.90 -3.29
N ASP A 30 31.00 24.93 -2.37
CA ASP A 30 31.05 25.75 -1.15
C ASP A 30 31.78 25.03 0.00
N PHE A 31 31.75 23.69 0.02
CA PHE A 31 32.39 22.84 1.01
C PHE A 31 33.35 21.85 0.33
N PRO A 32 34.56 22.29 -0.07
CA PRO A 32 35.52 21.46 -0.80
C PRO A 32 36.11 20.32 0.04
N ASP A 33 35.94 20.37 1.37
CA ASP A 33 36.27 19.31 2.33
C ASP A 33 35.18 18.24 2.45
N MET A 34 34.00 18.46 1.85
CA MET A 34 32.94 17.46 1.79
C MET A 34 33.31 16.36 0.79
N ASP A 35 33.61 15.17 1.31
CA ASP A 35 33.81 13.98 0.48
C ASP A 35 32.46 13.31 0.18
N VAL A 36 32.00 13.44 -1.06
CA VAL A 36 30.83 12.71 -1.54
C VAL A 36 31.27 11.32 -1.99
N ILE A 37 31.40 10.42 -1.02
CA ILE A 37 31.94 9.06 -1.19
C ILE A 37 31.19 8.25 -2.28
N SER A 38 29.94 8.58 -2.62
CA SER A 38 29.24 7.85 -3.67
C SER A 38 28.07 8.58 -4.33
N LEU A 39 28.16 8.72 -5.66
CA LEU A 39 27.15 9.33 -6.53
C LEU A 39 26.65 8.42 -7.67
N SER A 40 27.25 7.23 -7.84
CA SER A 40 26.86 6.27 -8.87
C SER A 40 25.65 5.41 -8.44
N GLY A 41 24.45 5.76 -8.90
CA GLY A 41 23.30 4.90 -9.24
C GLY A 41 22.68 3.91 -8.21
N LEU A 42 23.34 3.59 -7.10
CA LEU A 42 22.93 2.57 -6.12
C LEU A 42 23.33 2.93 -4.68
N ARG A 43 24.03 4.06 -4.46
CA ARG A 43 24.62 4.46 -3.17
C ARG A 43 24.30 5.89 -2.71
N THR A 44 23.53 6.67 -3.49
CA THR A 44 22.94 7.95 -3.03
C THR A 44 21.83 7.75 -1.99
N THR A 45 21.42 6.50 -1.73
CA THR A 45 20.65 6.18 -0.53
C THR A 45 21.63 5.78 0.56
N GLY A 46 21.91 6.68 1.52
CA GLY A 46 22.48 6.33 2.82
C GLY A 46 21.52 5.46 3.66
N ASN A 47 20.72 4.62 3.00
CA ASN A 47 19.49 3.97 3.40
C ASN A 47 18.48 4.84 4.15
N PHE A 48 18.71 6.14 4.27
CA PHE A 48 17.85 7.07 4.99
C PHE A 48 16.67 7.59 4.16
N CYS A 49 16.72 7.46 2.83
CA CYS A 49 15.50 7.45 2.02
C CYS A 49 14.63 6.23 2.39
N SER A 50 15.32 5.11 2.68
CA SER A 50 14.82 3.73 2.74
C SER A 50 13.97 3.43 1.50
N ASP A 51 14.52 2.72 0.53
CA ASP A 51 13.79 2.30 -0.67
C ASP A 51 13.76 0.78 -0.75
N LYS A 52 12.57 0.18 -0.74
CA LYS A 52 12.37 -1.27 -0.75
C LYS A 52 12.93 -1.95 0.51
N LYS A 53 13.00 -1.23 1.64
CA LYS A 53 13.38 -1.79 2.96
C LYS A 53 12.44 -1.29 4.06
N PRO A 54 12.04 -2.13 5.02
CA PRO A 54 11.22 -1.68 6.12
C PRO A 54 11.96 -0.61 6.94
N SER A 55 11.31 0.52 7.18
CA SER A 55 11.94 1.67 7.85
C SER A 55 10.95 2.53 8.62
N ALA A 56 11.32 2.84 9.87
CA ALA A 56 10.53 3.70 10.75
C ALA A 56 10.47 5.14 10.21
N VAL A 57 11.50 5.56 9.45
CA VAL A 57 11.54 6.87 8.82
C VAL A 57 10.38 7.03 7.84
N ASN A 58 10.10 6.01 7.03
CA ASN A 58 9.00 6.07 6.05
C ASN A 58 7.63 5.94 6.70
N TRP A 59 7.54 5.22 7.83
CA TRP A 59 6.33 5.18 8.65
C TRP A 59 6.00 6.54 9.27
N ILE A 60 6.98 7.20 9.88
CA ILE A 60 6.78 8.43 10.67
C ILE A 60 6.71 9.67 9.77
N LEU A 61 7.64 9.80 8.82
CA LEU A 61 7.77 11.00 8.00
C LEU A 61 7.11 10.86 6.62
N GLY A 62 6.57 9.68 6.30
CA GLY A 62 5.99 9.38 4.99
C GLY A 62 7.02 9.23 3.87
N ARG A 63 6.59 8.68 2.74
CA ARG A 63 7.35 8.59 1.49
C ARG A 63 6.40 8.38 0.29
N GLY A 64 6.54 9.16 -0.78
CA GLY A 64 5.57 9.11 -1.87
C GLY A 64 4.26 9.80 -1.48
N LYS A 65 3.15 9.07 -1.38
CA LYS A 65 1.82 9.60 -1.08
C LYS A 65 1.32 9.04 0.25
N SER A 66 1.00 9.93 1.18
CA SER A 66 0.35 9.58 2.44
C SER A 66 -1.16 9.72 2.27
N VAL A 67 -1.90 8.63 2.49
CA VAL A 67 -3.33 8.57 2.23
C VAL A 67 -4.07 8.01 3.44
N VAL A 68 -5.21 8.60 3.75
CA VAL A 68 -6.19 8.08 4.71
C VAL A 68 -7.48 7.82 3.95
N CYS A 69 -8.08 6.66 4.17
CA CYS A 69 -9.40 6.32 3.64
C CYS A 69 -10.26 5.83 4.80
N GLU A 70 -11.52 6.24 4.82
CA GLU A 70 -12.48 5.87 5.86
C GLU A 70 -13.87 5.59 5.29
N ALA A 71 -14.64 4.77 6.00
CA ALA A 71 -16.03 4.48 5.66
C ALA A 71 -16.84 4.16 6.93
N VAL A 72 -18.15 4.43 6.88
CA VAL A 72 -19.12 3.96 7.88
C VAL A 72 -19.99 2.87 7.25
N ILE A 73 -19.93 1.67 7.81
CA ILE A 73 -20.66 0.49 7.37
C ILE A 73 -21.86 0.29 8.30
N LYS A 74 -23.06 0.38 7.72
CA LYS A 74 -24.30 0.22 8.47
C LYS A 74 -24.47 -1.19 9.04
N GLU A 75 -25.10 -1.30 10.21
CA GLU A 75 -25.38 -2.58 10.89
C GLU A 75 -25.94 -3.67 9.96
N GLU A 76 -26.93 -3.28 9.15
CA GLU A 76 -27.60 -4.12 8.16
C GLU A 76 -26.59 -4.75 7.18
N VAL A 77 -25.60 -4.00 6.73
CA VAL A 77 -24.57 -4.46 5.80
C VAL A 77 -23.59 -5.38 6.52
N VAL A 78 -23.20 -5.06 7.75
CA VAL A 78 -22.31 -5.91 8.58
C VAL A 78 -22.96 -7.28 8.80
N LYS A 79 -24.24 -7.33 9.14
CA LYS A 79 -24.97 -8.59 9.35
C LYS A 79 -25.24 -9.34 8.04
N LYS A 80 -25.76 -8.65 7.01
CA LYS A 80 -26.22 -9.30 5.77
C LYS A 80 -25.11 -9.62 4.79
N VAL A 81 -24.07 -8.80 4.68
CA VAL A 81 -22.98 -9.01 3.71
C VAL A 81 -21.77 -9.63 4.39
N LEU A 82 -21.31 -9.04 5.49
CA LEU A 82 -20.09 -9.46 6.19
C LEU A 82 -20.29 -10.66 7.12
N LYS A 83 -21.55 -11.01 7.41
CA LYS A 83 -21.95 -12.18 8.21
C LYS A 83 -21.31 -12.20 9.61
N THR A 84 -21.15 -11.03 10.22
CA THR A 84 -20.52 -10.85 11.54
C THR A 84 -21.24 -9.75 12.33
N SER A 85 -20.71 -9.36 13.49
CA SER A 85 -21.16 -8.21 14.29
C SER A 85 -20.09 -7.11 14.35
N VAL A 86 -20.51 -5.87 14.61
CA VAL A 86 -19.61 -4.72 14.81
C VAL A 86 -18.67 -4.98 15.99
N SER A 87 -19.19 -5.48 17.11
CA SER A 87 -18.40 -5.79 18.30
C SER A 87 -17.27 -6.79 18.00
N ALA A 88 -17.56 -7.86 17.26
CA ALA A 88 -16.58 -8.87 16.91
C ALA A 88 -15.51 -8.31 15.96
N LEU A 89 -15.87 -7.44 15.02
CA LEU A 89 -14.91 -6.78 14.14
C LEU A 89 -13.94 -5.87 14.91
N VAL A 90 -14.47 -5.04 15.82
CA VAL A 90 -13.66 -4.15 16.66
C VAL A 90 -12.73 -4.96 17.57
N GLU A 91 -13.23 -6.03 18.18
CA GLU A 91 -12.44 -6.92 19.03
C GLU A 91 -11.31 -7.60 18.25
N VAL A 92 -11.61 -8.21 17.10
CA VAL A 92 -10.60 -8.86 16.27
C VAL A 92 -9.58 -7.85 15.76
N ASN A 93 -9.97 -6.64 15.38
CA ASN A 93 -9.02 -5.59 14.98
C ASN A 93 -8.07 -5.22 16.12
N THR A 94 -8.61 -5.01 17.31
CA THR A 94 -7.84 -4.63 18.49
C THR A 94 -6.83 -5.72 18.87
N ILE A 95 -7.27 -6.98 18.91
CA ILE A 95 -6.41 -8.10 19.30
C ILE A 95 -5.39 -8.43 18.21
N LYS A 96 -5.81 -8.51 16.94
CA LYS A 96 -4.95 -8.94 15.84
C LYS A 96 -4.05 -7.81 15.32
N ASN A 97 -4.66 -6.74 14.81
CA ASN A 97 -3.96 -5.72 14.05
C ASN A 97 -3.20 -4.74 14.95
N LEU A 98 -3.68 -4.52 16.18
CA LEU A 98 -3.01 -3.65 17.14
C LEU A 98 -2.13 -4.44 18.11
N ALA A 99 -2.74 -5.16 19.06
CA ALA A 99 -2.00 -5.85 20.12
C ALA A 99 -1.07 -6.95 19.57
N GLY A 100 -1.56 -7.77 18.64
CA GLY A 100 -0.79 -8.84 18.00
C GLY A 100 0.41 -8.30 17.23
N SER A 101 0.21 -7.27 16.40
CA SER A 101 1.30 -6.59 15.67
C SER A 101 2.29 -5.91 16.62
N ALA A 102 1.82 -5.32 17.72
CA ALA A 102 2.70 -4.72 18.73
C ALA A 102 3.60 -5.77 19.42
N ILE A 103 3.03 -6.92 19.82
CA ILE A 103 3.79 -8.03 20.40
C ILE A 103 4.78 -8.61 19.39
N ALA A 104 4.39 -8.70 18.12
CA ALA A 104 5.26 -9.20 17.05
C ALA A 104 6.40 -8.23 16.68
N GLY A 105 6.42 -7.01 17.23
CA GLY A 105 7.40 -5.98 16.85
C GLY A 105 7.24 -5.52 15.40
N ALA A 106 6.01 -5.55 14.85
CA ALA A 106 5.76 -5.17 13.47
C ALA A 106 5.99 -3.67 13.26
N LEU A 107 6.75 -3.32 12.23
CA LEU A 107 7.02 -1.93 11.85
C LEU A 107 6.07 -1.52 10.73
N GLY A 108 5.10 -0.64 11.02
CA GLY A 108 4.10 -0.17 10.05
C GLY A 108 3.09 -1.24 9.60
N GLY A 109 3.12 -2.43 10.20
CA GLY A 109 2.27 -3.59 9.86
C GLY A 109 1.08 -3.78 10.79
N PHE A 110 0.28 -2.73 11.01
CA PHE A 110 -0.91 -2.76 11.88
C PHE A 110 -2.19 -3.03 11.08
N ASN A 111 -2.15 -4.04 10.22
CA ASN A 111 -3.20 -4.38 9.26
C ASN A 111 -3.30 -5.90 9.08
N ALA A 112 -4.32 -6.36 8.35
CA ALA A 112 -4.55 -7.76 8.10
C ALA A 112 -3.78 -8.28 6.88
N HIS A 113 -3.92 -7.63 5.72
CA HIS A 113 -3.31 -8.06 4.46
C HIS A 113 -3.16 -6.93 3.43
N ALA A 114 -2.85 -5.70 3.84
CA ALA A 114 -2.68 -4.57 2.91
C ALA A 114 -1.72 -4.88 1.75
N SER A 115 -0.63 -5.61 2.05
CA SER A 115 0.36 -6.08 1.08
C SER A 115 -0.23 -6.89 -0.08
N ASN A 116 -1.28 -7.68 0.14
CA ASN A 116 -1.91 -8.46 -0.93
C ASN A 116 -2.55 -7.55 -1.97
N ILE A 117 -3.32 -6.56 -1.50
CA ILE A 117 -4.04 -5.62 -2.35
C ILE A 117 -3.07 -4.70 -3.08
N VAL A 118 -2.09 -4.15 -2.35
CA VAL A 118 -1.04 -3.30 -2.92
C VAL A 118 -0.30 -4.05 -4.03
N SER A 119 0.17 -5.27 -3.77
CA SER A 119 0.89 -6.08 -4.77
C SER A 119 0.04 -6.36 -6.01
N ALA A 120 -1.24 -6.72 -5.84
CA ALA A 120 -2.13 -7.00 -6.95
C ALA A 120 -2.33 -5.78 -7.85
N ILE A 121 -2.60 -4.60 -7.26
CA ILE A 121 -2.77 -3.36 -8.02
C ILE A 121 -1.45 -2.94 -8.66
N PHE A 122 -0.33 -3.06 -7.95
CA PHE A 122 0.99 -2.66 -8.44
C PHE A 122 1.37 -3.45 -9.70
N ILE A 123 1.21 -4.77 -9.67
CA ILE A 123 1.49 -5.64 -10.81
C ILE A 123 0.54 -5.32 -11.98
N ALA A 124 -0.75 -5.14 -11.71
CA ALA A 124 -1.74 -4.84 -12.74
C ALA A 124 -1.52 -3.48 -13.41
N THR A 125 -1.07 -2.48 -12.66
CA THR A 125 -0.93 -1.09 -13.13
C THR A 125 0.51 -0.69 -13.46
N GLY A 126 1.46 -1.63 -13.45
CA GLY A 126 2.84 -1.39 -13.89
C GLY A 126 3.70 -0.59 -12.93
N GLN A 127 3.40 -0.67 -11.63
CA GLN A 127 4.23 -0.12 -10.56
C GLN A 127 5.42 -1.04 -10.26
N ASP A 128 6.34 -0.60 -9.40
CA ASP A 128 7.46 -1.42 -8.95
C ASP A 128 7.03 -2.35 -7.80
N PRO A 129 6.92 -3.67 -8.02
CA PRO A 129 6.40 -4.58 -6.99
C PRO A 129 7.30 -4.68 -5.75
N ALA A 130 8.60 -4.34 -5.86
CA ALA A 130 9.49 -4.35 -4.71
C ALA A 130 9.20 -3.22 -3.72
N GLN A 131 8.54 -2.13 -4.17
CA GLN A 131 8.10 -1.03 -3.31
C GLN A 131 6.90 -1.42 -2.44
N ASN A 132 6.31 -2.59 -2.63
CA ASN A 132 5.30 -3.14 -1.72
C ASN A 132 5.79 -3.22 -0.27
N VAL A 133 7.10 -3.40 -0.04
CA VAL A 133 7.69 -3.43 1.31
C VAL A 133 7.29 -2.22 2.15
N GLU A 134 7.25 -1.03 1.53
CA GLU A 134 6.95 0.23 2.22
C GLU A 134 5.55 0.76 1.87
N SER A 135 5.09 0.51 0.64
CA SER A 135 3.75 0.90 0.19
C SER A 135 2.63 0.13 0.90
N SER A 136 2.94 -1.02 1.52
CA SER A 136 2.01 -1.79 2.34
C SER A 136 1.98 -1.40 3.81
N HIS A 137 2.80 -0.42 4.23
CA HIS A 137 2.67 0.18 5.55
C HIS A 137 1.25 0.71 5.72
N CYS A 138 0.53 0.16 6.69
CA CYS A 138 -0.88 0.44 6.89
C CYS A 138 -1.24 0.19 8.35
N ILE A 139 -2.01 1.11 8.92
CA ILE A 139 -2.75 0.92 10.17
C ILE A 139 -4.24 0.91 9.87
N THR A 140 -4.90 -0.18 10.27
CA THR A 140 -6.35 -0.36 10.17
C THR A 140 -6.99 -0.10 11.53
N MET A 141 -7.89 0.87 11.59
CA MET A 141 -8.68 1.18 12.77
C MET A 141 -10.14 0.82 12.54
N MET A 142 -10.79 0.30 13.57
CA MET A 142 -12.20 -0.07 13.57
C MET A 142 -12.83 0.38 14.88
N GLU A 143 -13.90 1.15 14.78
CA GLU A 143 -14.60 1.71 15.93
C GLU A 143 -16.10 1.50 15.77
N ALA A 144 -16.77 1.25 16.89
CA ALA A 144 -18.22 1.16 16.93
C ALA A 144 -18.80 2.58 17.05
N VAL A 145 -19.67 2.96 16.13
CA VAL A 145 -20.30 4.30 16.09
C VAL A 145 -21.82 4.17 16.10
N ASN A 146 -22.54 5.28 16.30
CA ASN A 146 -24.01 5.31 16.36
C ASN A 146 -24.57 4.30 17.39
N ASP A 147 -24.16 4.46 18.66
CA ASP A 147 -24.51 3.57 19.77
C ASP A 147 -24.09 2.10 19.57
N GLY A 148 -23.03 1.89 18.78
CA GLY A 148 -22.46 0.58 18.48
C GLY A 148 -23.18 -0.21 17.39
N LYS A 149 -24.11 0.43 16.67
CA LYS A 149 -24.85 -0.21 15.57
C LYS A 149 -24.01 -0.26 14.29
N ASP A 150 -23.28 0.81 14.01
CA ASP A 150 -22.52 0.95 12.78
C ASP A 150 -21.03 0.80 13.06
N LEU A 151 -20.29 0.40 12.02
CA LEU A 151 -18.84 0.27 12.07
C LEU A 151 -18.20 1.44 11.33
N HIS A 152 -17.39 2.24 12.01
CA HIS A 152 -16.40 3.08 11.35
C HIS A 152 -15.13 2.27 11.12
N ILE A 153 -14.62 2.29 9.90
CA ILE A 153 -13.35 1.68 9.52
C ILE A 153 -12.50 2.73 8.84
N SER A 154 -11.21 2.76 9.16
CA SER A 154 -10.23 3.57 8.44
C SER A 154 -8.93 2.81 8.21
N VAL A 155 -8.25 3.17 7.12
CA VAL A 155 -6.88 2.75 6.83
C VAL A 155 -6.03 3.98 6.62
N THR A 156 -4.85 3.99 7.25
CA THR A 156 -3.85 5.05 7.05
C THR A 156 -2.59 4.44 6.48
N MET A 157 -2.19 4.91 5.31
CA MET A 157 -1.05 4.42 4.55
C MET A 157 -0.09 5.57 4.25
N PRO A 158 0.98 5.75 5.06
CA PRO A 158 1.81 6.96 5.00
C PRO A 158 2.82 6.95 3.84
N SER A 159 3.07 5.79 3.22
CA SER A 159 4.20 5.60 2.31
C SER A 159 3.86 4.93 0.97
N ILE A 160 2.73 5.28 0.34
CA ILE A 160 2.33 4.70 -0.96
C ILE A 160 3.19 5.28 -2.09
N GLU A 161 3.99 4.43 -2.74
CA GLU A 161 4.86 4.81 -3.85
C GLU A 161 4.24 4.39 -5.19
N VAL A 162 3.52 5.31 -5.81
CA VAL A 162 2.88 5.07 -7.10
C VAL A 162 3.18 6.17 -8.10
N GLY A 163 3.08 5.82 -9.38
CA GLY A 163 3.13 6.75 -10.50
C GLY A 163 2.28 6.25 -11.66
N THR A 164 1.84 7.18 -12.49
CA THR A 164 1.05 6.89 -13.71
C THR A 164 1.86 7.18 -14.97
N VAL A 165 3.10 7.67 -14.81
CA VAL A 165 4.07 7.94 -15.87
C VAL A 165 5.42 7.29 -15.53
N GLY A 166 6.00 6.59 -16.52
CA GLY A 166 7.35 6.02 -16.43
C GLY A 166 7.37 4.57 -15.91
N GLY A 167 8.50 3.89 -16.10
CA GLY A 167 8.65 2.49 -15.70
C GLY A 167 7.70 1.56 -16.45
N GLY A 168 7.06 0.64 -15.72
CA GLY A 168 6.16 -0.36 -16.28
C GLY A 168 4.81 0.18 -16.75
N THR A 169 4.46 1.44 -16.44
CA THR A 169 3.16 2.02 -16.80
C THR A 169 2.98 2.24 -18.31
N GLN A 170 4.07 2.21 -19.08
CA GLN A 170 4.06 2.37 -20.53
C GLN A 170 3.74 1.07 -21.28
N LEU A 171 3.82 -0.08 -20.61
CA LEU A 171 3.48 -1.37 -21.20
C LEU A 171 1.99 -1.42 -21.53
N ALA A 172 1.63 -1.95 -22.70
CA ALA A 172 0.26 -1.87 -23.23
C ALA A 172 -0.80 -2.42 -22.24
N SER A 173 -0.55 -3.57 -21.61
CA SER A 173 -1.48 -4.19 -20.67
C SER A 173 -1.66 -3.36 -19.39
N GLN A 174 -0.55 -2.93 -18.79
CA GLN A 174 -0.55 -2.12 -17.57
C GLN A 174 -1.18 -0.75 -17.81
N SER A 175 -0.89 -0.16 -18.97
CA SER A 175 -1.51 1.07 -19.43
C SER A 175 -3.03 0.93 -19.58
N ALA A 176 -3.53 -0.21 -20.07
CA ALA A 176 -4.96 -0.45 -20.19
C ALA A 176 -5.64 -0.55 -18.80
N CYS A 177 -4.96 -1.13 -17.81
CA CYS A 177 -5.45 -1.12 -16.43
C CYS A 177 -5.47 0.29 -15.81
N LEU A 178 -4.47 1.13 -16.10
CA LEU A 178 -4.48 2.54 -15.69
C LEU A 178 -5.59 3.34 -16.39
N ASP A 179 -5.87 3.05 -17.66
CA ASP A 179 -6.98 3.64 -18.41
C ASP A 179 -8.34 3.26 -17.80
N LEU A 180 -8.52 1.99 -17.40
CA LEU A 180 -9.73 1.52 -16.73
C LEU A 180 -10.00 2.27 -15.42
N LEU A 181 -8.93 2.64 -14.71
CA LEU A 181 -9.00 3.44 -13.48
C LEU A 181 -9.08 4.96 -13.74
N GLY A 182 -9.00 5.40 -15.01
CA GLY A 182 -9.08 6.80 -15.39
C GLY A 182 -7.86 7.64 -15.01
N VAL A 183 -6.69 7.02 -14.78
CA VAL A 183 -5.48 7.67 -14.24
C VAL A 183 -4.26 7.54 -15.14
N LYS A 184 -4.39 7.07 -16.38
CA LYS A 184 -3.22 6.89 -17.25
C LYS A 184 -2.54 8.22 -17.56
N GLY A 185 -1.20 8.20 -17.52
CA GLY A 185 -0.37 9.29 -18.02
C GLY A 185 -0.32 10.49 -17.08
N ALA A 186 0.24 11.58 -17.60
CA ALA A 186 0.38 12.84 -16.88
C ALA A 186 -0.94 13.63 -16.91
N CYS A 187 -1.30 14.24 -15.79
CA CYS A 187 -2.37 15.22 -15.76
C CYS A 187 -1.80 16.60 -16.14
N MET A 188 -2.16 17.11 -17.31
CA MET A 188 -1.65 18.38 -17.83
C MET A 188 -2.20 19.59 -17.06
N GLU A 189 -3.45 19.50 -16.57
CA GLU A 189 -4.11 20.58 -15.83
C GLU A 189 -3.61 20.66 -14.38
N SER A 190 -3.34 19.51 -13.76
CA SER A 190 -2.90 19.42 -12.37
C SER A 190 -1.85 18.31 -12.20
N PRO A 191 -0.56 18.62 -12.44
CA PRO A 191 0.52 17.63 -12.33
C PRO A 191 0.50 16.88 -11.00
N GLY A 192 0.48 15.55 -11.08
CA GLY A 192 0.39 14.65 -9.92
C GLY A 192 -1.03 14.28 -9.51
N ALA A 193 -2.08 14.81 -10.15
CA ALA A 193 -3.46 14.44 -9.83
C ALA A 193 -3.76 12.97 -10.13
N ASN A 194 -3.26 12.43 -11.24
CA ASN A 194 -3.49 11.03 -11.60
C ASN A 194 -2.78 10.09 -10.62
N ALA A 195 -1.53 10.39 -10.26
CA ALA A 195 -0.80 9.61 -9.26
C ALA A 195 -1.42 9.70 -7.86
N ARG A 196 -1.99 10.85 -7.47
CA ARG A 196 -2.76 10.99 -6.22
C ARG A 196 -4.03 10.15 -6.26
N LEU A 197 -4.79 10.19 -7.36
CA LEU A 197 -6.00 9.40 -7.53
C LEU A 197 -5.71 7.90 -7.49
N LEU A 198 -4.64 7.44 -8.14
CA LEU A 198 -4.19 6.05 -8.06
C LEU A 198 -3.85 5.64 -6.61
N ALA A 199 -3.16 6.51 -5.85
CA ALA A 199 -2.88 6.24 -4.44
C ALA A 199 -4.17 6.12 -3.60
N THR A 200 -5.17 6.96 -3.87
CA THR A 200 -6.50 6.87 -3.23
C THR A 200 -7.22 5.57 -3.59
N ILE A 201 -7.15 5.14 -4.85
CA ILE A 201 -7.72 3.86 -5.30
C ILE A 201 -7.04 2.69 -4.59
N VAL A 202 -5.72 2.71 -4.45
CA VAL A 202 -4.96 1.70 -3.68
C VAL A 202 -5.44 1.65 -2.23
N ALA A 203 -5.49 2.80 -1.54
CA ALA A 203 -5.93 2.85 -0.14
C ALA A 203 -7.39 2.41 0.04
N GLY A 204 -8.30 2.85 -0.84
CA GLY A 204 -9.70 2.42 -0.80
C GLY A 204 -9.87 0.92 -1.08
N SER A 205 -9.08 0.35 -1.98
CA SER A 205 -9.05 -1.09 -2.23
C SER A 205 -8.51 -1.86 -1.03
N VAL A 206 -7.48 -1.32 -0.35
CA VAL A 206 -6.96 -1.89 0.89
C VAL A 206 -8.04 -1.88 1.96
N LEU A 207 -8.75 -0.76 2.17
CA LEU A 207 -9.87 -0.68 3.12
C LEU A 207 -10.94 -1.76 2.85
N ALA A 208 -11.34 -1.94 1.59
CA ALA A 208 -12.30 -2.97 1.21
C ALA A 208 -11.76 -4.38 1.48
N GLY A 209 -10.48 -4.63 1.17
CA GLY A 209 -9.81 -5.88 1.47
C GLY A 209 -9.75 -6.18 2.97
N GLU A 210 -9.35 -5.19 3.77
CA GLU A 210 -9.26 -5.28 5.23
C GLU A 210 -10.63 -5.60 5.84
N LEU A 211 -11.69 -4.87 5.44
CA LEU A 211 -13.06 -5.12 5.89
C LEU A 211 -13.48 -6.57 5.60
N SER A 212 -13.24 -7.06 4.38
CA SER A 212 -13.60 -8.41 3.97
C SER A 212 -12.87 -9.49 4.76
N LEU A 213 -11.54 -9.39 4.88
CA LEU A 213 -10.73 -10.40 5.57
C LEU A 213 -11.01 -10.42 7.07
N MET A 214 -11.12 -9.25 7.70
CA MET A 214 -11.43 -9.13 9.13
C MET A 214 -12.82 -9.69 9.43
N SER A 215 -13.78 -9.50 8.53
CA SER A 215 -15.11 -10.11 8.64
C SER A 215 -15.07 -11.63 8.56
N ALA A 216 -14.30 -12.20 7.62
CA ALA A 216 -14.13 -13.64 7.51
C ALA A 216 -13.43 -14.25 8.74
N LEU A 217 -12.48 -13.53 9.34
CA LEU A 217 -11.82 -13.91 10.58
C LEU A 217 -12.80 -13.88 11.77
N ALA A 218 -13.53 -12.78 11.93
CA ALA A 218 -14.51 -12.61 13.01
C ALA A 218 -15.64 -13.66 12.93
N ALA A 219 -16.06 -14.05 11.72
CA ALA A 219 -17.07 -15.10 11.52
C ALA A 219 -16.51 -16.53 11.62
N GLY A 220 -15.20 -16.72 11.84
CA GLY A 220 -14.56 -18.05 11.86
C GLY A 220 -14.57 -18.78 10.50
N GLN A 221 -14.72 -18.06 9.39
CA GLN A 221 -14.91 -18.62 8.05
C GLN A 221 -13.61 -18.76 7.24
N LEU A 222 -12.48 -18.24 7.72
CA LEU A 222 -11.25 -18.17 6.93
C LEU A 222 -10.77 -19.54 6.40
N VAL A 223 -10.80 -20.58 7.23
CA VAL A 223 -10.40 -21.94 6.82
C VAL A 223 -11.34 -22.52 5.76
N LYS A 224 -12.65 -22.28 5.88
CA LYS A 224 -13.66 -22.77 4.92
C LYS A 224 -13.52 -22.08 3.56
N SER A 225 -13.27 -20.77 3.54
CA SER A 225 -13.12 -19.98 2.30
C SER A 225 -11.83 -20.33 1.56
N HIS A 226 -10.71 -20.51 2.26
CA HIS A 226 -9.46 -20.98 1.64
C HIS A 226 -9.59 -22.38 1.04
N MET A 227 -10.28 -23.29 1.72
CA MET A 227 -10.51 -24.65 1.22
C MET A 227 -11.43 -24.69 -0.01
N LYS A 228 -12.37 -23.75 -0.13
CA LYS A 228 -13.34 -23.70 -1.24
C LYS A 228 -12.82 -23.00 -2.49
N TYR A 229 -12.04 -21.92 -2.34
CA TYR A 229 -11.64 -21.06 -3.46
C TYR A 229 -10.15 -21.05 -3.76
N ASN A 230 -9.29 -21.46 -2.83
CA ASN A 230 -7.82 -21.41 -2.97
C ASN A 230 -7.17 -22.80 -3.12
N ARG A 231 -7.98 -23.85 -3.30
CA ARG A 231 -7.53 -25.16 -3.79
C ARG A 231 -8.22 -25.44 -5.12
N SER A 232 -7.45 -25.78 -6.16
CA SER A 232 -8.07 -26.32 -7.37
C SER A 232 -8.64 -27.70 -7.01
N CYS A 233 -9.96 -27.89 -7.09
CA CYS A 233 -10.55 -29.21 -7.25
C CYS A 233 -10.20 -29.75 -8.65
N LYS A 234 -8.91 -30.00 -8.91
CA LYS A 234 -8.54 -30.96 -9.94
C LYS A 234 -8.53 -32.30 -9.25
N ASP A 235 -9.61 -33.05 -9.45
CA ASP A 235 -9.71 -34.47 -9.13
C ASP A 235 -8.45 -35.20 -9.60
N THR A 236 -7.54 -35.51 -8.68
CA THR A 236 -6.43 -36.45 -8.90
C THR A 236 -6.87 -37.90 -8.72
N SER A 237 -8.17 -38.16 -8.63
CA SER A 237 -8.77 -39.48 -8.35
C SER A 237 -8.98 -40.37 -9.59
N LYS A 238 -8.59 -39.93 -10.80
CA LYS A 238 -8.74 -40.72 -12.05
C LYS A 238 -7.45 -41.28 -12.66
N ALA A 239 -6.30 -41.19 -11.96
CA ALA A 239 -5.01 -41.68 -12.48
C ALA A 239 -4.53 -43.01 -11.86
N ALA A 240 -5.34 -43.67 -11.02
CA ALA A 240 -5.00 -44.95 -10.39
C ALA A 240 -6.01 -46.04 -10.73
N SER A 241 -6.21 -46.29 -12.02
CA SER A 241 -6.82 -47.52 -12.52
C SER A 241 -6.49 -47.68 -14.00
N ASN A 242 -5.34 -48.26 -14.28
CA ASN A 242 -5.01 -49.03 -15.49
C ASN A 242 -3.92 -50.03 -15.11
#